data_AF-A0A832LT18-F1
#
_entry.id   AF-A0A832LT18-F1
#
_cell.length_a   1.000
_cell.length_b   1.000
_cell.length_c   1.000
_cell.angle_alpha   90.00
_cell.angle_beta   90.00
_cell.angle_gamma   90.00
#
_symmetry.space_group_name_H-M   'P 1'
#
loop_
_entity.id
_entity.type
_entity.pdbx_description
1 polymer ?
#
loop_
_entity_poly.entity_id
_entity_poly.type
_entity_poly.pdbx_seq_one_letter_code
_entity_poly.pdbx_strand_id
1 'polypeptide(L)' 'MRILIVGGGLVGALLALMLGRRGYAVHVVERRPDMRRHGFAGGRSIN' A
#
# COMPACT_ATOMS: atom_id res chain seq x y z
N MET A 1 1.04 15.50 -11.33
CA MET A 1 0.94 15.49 -9.84
C MET A 1 1.53 14.19 -9.33
N ARG A 2 2.44 14.23 -8.34
CA ARG A 2 3.06 13.06 -7.72
C ARG A 2 2.54 12.90 -6.30
N ILE A 3 2.17 11.69 -5.91
CA ILE A 3 1.54 11.41 -4.61
C ILE A 3 2.37 10.35 -3.88
N LEU A 4 2.72 10.63 -2.62
CA LEU A 4 3.36 9.67 -1.71
C LEU A 4 2.32 9.15 -0.71
N ILE A 5 2.21 7.83 -0.59
CA ILE A 5 1.38 7.17 0.40
C ILE A 5 2.30 6.44 1.39
N VAL A 6 2.14 6.75 2.68
CA VAL A 6 2.84 6.05 3.77
C VAL A 6 1.89 5.01 4.36
N GLY A 7 2.24 3.74 4.22
CA GLY A 7 1.45 2.59 4.63
C GLY A 7 0.91 1.79 3.44
N GLY A 8 1.39 0.56 3.28
CA GLY A 8 0.97 -0.44 2.28
C GLY A 8 -0.11 -1.39 2.80
N GLY A 9 -0.88 -0.99 3.80
CA GLY A 9 -2.02 -1.75 4.33
C GLY A 9 -3.24 -1.71 3.41
N LEU A 10 -4.38 -2.22 3.90
CA LEU A 10 -5.62 -2.33 3.12
C LEU A 10 -6.05 -1.00 2.45
N VAL A 11 -6.16 0.06 3.24
CA VAL A 11 -6.59 1.38 2.76
C VAL A 11 -5.55 2.00 1.84
N GLY A 12 -4.27 1.92 2.19
CA GLY A 12 -3.18 2.50 1.41
C GLY A 12 -3.04 1.87 0.03
N ALA A 13 -3.14 0.54 -0.06
CA ALA A 13 -3.11 -0.19 -1.32
C ALA A 13 -4.33 0.15 -2.21
N LEU A 14 -5.53 0.21 -1.62
CA LEU A 14 -6.74 0.57 -2.36
C LEU A 14 -6.67 2.00 -2.90
N LEU A 15 -6.26 2.96 -2.07
CA LEU A 15 -6.12 4.35 -2.47
C LEU A 15 -5.07 4.51 -3.58
N ALA A 16 -3.93 3.82 -3.46
CA ALA A 16 -2.90 3.83 -4.49
C ALA A 16 -3.43 3.35 -5.85
N LEU A 17 -4.21 2.26 -5.85
CA LEU A 17 -4.85 1.74 -7.06
C LEU A 17 -5.85 2.74 -7.65
N MET A 18 -6.72 3.33 -6.82
CA MET A 18 -7.71 4.31 -7.28
C MET A 18 -7.07 5.57 -7.88
N LEU A 19 -5.97 6.06 -7.29
CA LEU A 19 -5.23 7.21 -7.79
C LEU A 19 -4.43 6.87 -9.06
N GLY A 20 -3.78 5.71 -9.10
CA GLY A 20 -3.08 5.24 -10.30
C GLY A 20 -4.01 5.12 -11.51
N ARG A 21 -5.22 4.58 -11.32
CA ARG A 21 -6.25 4.49 -12.37
C ARG A 21 -6.73 5.85 -12.88
N ARG A 22 -6.55 6.93 -12.12
CA ARG A 22 -6.85 8.31 -12.54
C ARG A 22 -5.64 9.02 -13.18
N GLY A 23 -4.52 8.31 -13.41
CA GLY A 23 -3.33 8.84 -14.07
C GLY A 23 -2.33 9.53 -13.14
N TYR A 24 -2.50 9.40 -11.82
CA TYR A 24 -1.52 9.94 -10.87
C TYR A 24 -0.29 9.04 -10.75
N ALA A 25 0.90 9.64 -10.69
CA ALA A 25 2.13 8.95 -10.33
C ALA A 25 2.16 8.75 -8.81
N VAL A 26 1.89 7.53 -8.34
CA VAL A 26 1.79 7.20 -6.92
C VAL A 26 2.99 6.36 -6.49
N HIS A 27 3.61 6.74 -5.38
CA HIS A 27 4.64 5.95 -4.71
C HIS A 27 4.13 5.53 -3.32
N VAL A 28 4.24 4.24 -2.99
CA VAL A 28 3.81 3.69 -1.70
C VAL A 28 5.04 3.21 -0.95
N VAL A 29 5.17 3.65 0.31
CA VAL A 29 6.23 3.18 1.22
C VAL A 29 5.59 2.47 2.40
N GLU A 30 6.14 1.32 2.77
CA GLU A 30 5.69 0.52 3.91
C GLU A 30 6.89 0.17 4.77
N ARG A 31 6.70 0.18 6.10
CA ARG A 31 7.76 -0.15 7.06
C ARG A 31 8.08 -1.65 7.04
N ARG A 32 7.05 -2.48 6.85
CA ARG A 32 7.20 -3.94 6.81
C ARG A 32 7.81 -4.41 5.48
N PRO A 33 8.58 -5.52 5.46
CA PRO A 33 9.00 -6.16 4.22
C PRO A 33 7.81 -6.57 3.35
N ASP A 34 8.05 -6.72 2.05
CA ASP A 34 7.03 -7.23 1.13
C ASP A 34 6.57 -8.63 1.55
N MET A 35 5.34 -8.72 2.05
CA MET A 35 4.73 -9.95 2.54
C MET A 35 4.60 -11.04 1.47
N ARG A 36 4.60 -10.66 0.18
CA ARG A 36 4.55 -11.61 -0.94
C ARG A 36 5.88 -12.36 -1.13
N ARG A 37 6.97 -11.79 -0.63
CA ARG A 37 8.34 -12.35 -0.75
C ARG A 37 8.87 -12.91 0.57
N HIS A 38 8.48 -12.31 1.70
CA HIS A 38 9.02 -12.63 3.03
C HIS A 38 8.02 -13.34 3.94
N GLY A 39 6.82 -13.66 3.44
CA GLY A 39 5.75 -14.26 4.22
C GLY A 39 5.04 -13.27 5.15
N PHE A 40 4.03 -13.76 5.86
CA PHE A 40 3.21 -12.96 6.75
C PHE A 40 3.77 -12.98 8.18
N ALA A 41 4.23 -11.82 8.66
CA ALA A 41 4.76 -11.66 10.01
C ALA A 41 3.68 -11.33 11.08
N GLY A 42 2.40 -11.47 10.75
CA GLY A 42 1.27 -11.10 11.62
C GLY A 42 0.62 -9.76 11.26
N GLY A 43 -0.65 -9.60 11.64
CA GLY A 43 -1.50 -8.46 11.29
C GLY A 43 -2.64 -8.30 12.28
N ARG A 44 -3.36 -7.19 12.20
CA ARG A 44 -4.61 -7.00 12.97
C ARG A 44 -5.78 -7.62 12.22
N SER A 45 -6.85 -7.95 12.96
CA SER A 45 -8.10 -8.39 12.35
C SER A 45 -8.58 -7.39 11.30
N ILE A 46 -9.17 -7.91 10.24
CA ILE A 46 -9.92 -7.12 9.24
C ILE A 46 -11.43 -7.10 9.54
N ASN A 47 -11.86 -7.85 10.56
CA ASN A 47 -13.22 -7.97 11.09
C ASN A 47 -13.26 -7.35 12.48
#